data_AF-A0A2M8PJZ6-F1
#
_entry.id   AF-A0A2M8PJZ6-F1
#
_cell.length_a   1.000
_cell.length_b   1.000
_cell.length_c   1.000
_cell.angle_alpha   90.00
_cell.angle_beta   90.00
_cell.angle_gamma   90.00
#
_symmetry.space_group_name_H-M   'P 1'
#
loop_
_entity.id
_entity.type
_entity.pdbx_description
1 polymer ?
#
loop_
_entity_poly.entity_id
_entity_poly.type
_entity_poly.pdbx_seq_one_letter_code
_entity_poly.pdbx_strand_id
1 'polypeptide(L)'
;LCADALIGGIRRSFEQIVDWRIKSRIPMSDIMMSGYAVFSLKYPSLLAFEKAGKTMEEPARHNMKALFGIKHIPSDTYLREVIDEVDPDLFRCIFKDLFRVAQRGKVLKDYAYLDDHYLISIDGTGLFSS
;
A
#
# COMPACT_ATOMS: atom_id res chain seq x y z
N LEU A 1 -1.10 14.94 11.04
CA LEU A 1 -0.76 13.55 10.66
C LEU A 1 0.68 13.52 10.16
N CYS A 2 1.43 12.45 10.43
CA CYS A 2 2.80 12.27 9.95
C CYS A 2 2.82 11.11 8.95
N ALA A 3 3.37 11.33 7.75
CA ALA A 3 3.41 10.32 6.69
C ALA A 3 4.18 9.08 7.13
N ASP A 4 5.36 9.24 7.71
CA ASP A 4 6.21 8.14 8.18
C ASP A 4 5.49 7.24 9.19
N ALA A 5 4.74 7.85 10.12
CA ALA A 5 3.97 7.10 11.11
C ALA A 5 2.83 6.28 10.48
N LEU A 6 2.19 6.80 9.43
CA LEU A 6 1.15 6.10 8.68
C LEU A 6 1.73 4.95 7.86
N ILE A 7 2.83 5.20 7.13
CA ILE A 7 3.52 4.18 6.34
C ILE A 7 4.06 3.06 7.25
N GLY A 8 4.63 3.41 8.40
CA GLY A 8 5.04 2.45 9.43
C GLY A 8 3.87 1.69 10.07
N GLY A 9 2.67 2.28 10.11
CA GLY A 9 1.43 1.59 10.46
C GLY A 9 1.07 0.52 9.43
N ILE A 10 1.02 0.90 8.15
CA ILE A 10 0.72 0.00 7.02
C ILE A 10 1.67 -1.19 7.01
N ARG A 11 2.98 -0.93 7.12
CA ARG A 11 4.00 -1.99 7.16
C ARG A 11 3.73 -3.00 8.27
N ARG A 12 3.47 -2.52 9.49
CA ARG A 12 3.18 -3.41 10.64
C ARG A 12 1.95 -4.27 10.40
N SER A 13 0.92 -3.73 9.74
CA SER A 13 -0.25 -4.53 9.37
C SER A 13 0.09 -5.59 8.31
N PHE A 14 0.91 -5.26 7.31
CA PHE A 14 1.38 -6.25 6.34
C PHE A 14 2.27 -7.34 6.94
N GLU A 15 3.03 -7.03 8.00
CA GLU A 15 3.80 -8.03 8.75
C GLU A 15 2.90 -9.04 9.49
N GLN A 16 1.60 -8.76 9.67
CA GLN A 16 0.64 -9.71 10.25
C GLN A 16 0.01 -10.66 9.21
N ILE A 17 0.23 -10.41 7.91
CA ILE A 17 -0.27 -11.31 6.87
C ILE A 17 0.54 -12.60 6.92
N VAL A 18 -0.17 -13.72 7.12
CA VAL A 18 0.45 -15.04 7.16
C VAL A 18 1.11 -15.33 5.82
N ASP A 19 2.40 -15.65 5.85
CA ASP A 19 3.13 -16.04 4.65
C ASP A 19 2.93 -17.56 4.41
N TRP A 20 2.08 -17.91 3.44
CA TRP A 20 1.81 -19.30 3.05
C TRP A 20 2.91 -19.90 2.18
N ARG A 21 3.89 -19.10 1.72
CA ARG A 21 4.89 -19.51 0.74
C ARG A 21 6.03 -20.25 1.42
N ILE A 22 6.40 -21.41 0.89
CA ILE A 22 7.52 -22.20 1.40
C ILE A 22 8.83 -21.69 0.79
N LYS A 23 9.83 -21.37 1.63
CA LYS A 23 11.18 -20.91 1.21
C LYS A 23 11.18 -19.65 0.34
N SER A 24 10.39 -18.64 0.71
CA SER A 24 10.44 -17.32 0.04
C SER A 24 11.79 -16.64 0.26
N ARG A 25 12.34 -16.03 -0.81
CA ARG A 25 13.55 -15.19 -0.75
C ARG A 25 13.25 -13.75 -0.35
N ILE A 26 12.00 -13.31 -0.49
CA ILE A 26 11.56 -11.93 -0.23
C ILE A 26 10.47 -11.97 0.87
N PRO A 27 10.68 -11.26 2.00
CA PRO A 27 9.67 -11.19 3.06
C PRO A 27 8.31 -10.72 2.53
N MET A 28 7.22 -11.28 3.05
CA MET A 28 5.86 -10.84 2.67
C MET A 28 5.68 -9.32 2.82
N SER A 29 6.19 -8.74 3.92
CA SER A 29 6.15 -7.30 4.16
C SER A 29 6.79 -6.48 3.04
N ASP A 30 7.89 -6.94 2.45
CA ASP A 30 8.59 -6.20 1.38
C ASP A 30 7.81 -6.24 0.07
N ILE A 31 7.09 -7.33 -0.19
CA ILE A 31 6.22 -7.48 -1.37
C ILE A 31 4.99 -6.59 -1.24
N MET A 32 4.31 -6.67 -0.11
CA MET A 32 3.12 -5.86 0.15
C MET A 32 3.45 -4.36 0.17
N MET A 33 4.58 -3.99 0.79
CA MET A 33 5.07 -2.61 0.75
C MET A 33 5.50 -2.18 -0.66
N SER A 34 6.04 -3.08 -1.49
CA SER A 34 6.34 -2.78 -2.89
C SER A 34 5.07 -2.49 -3.69
N GLY A 35 4.01 -3.29 -3.50
CA GLY A 35 2.70 -3.01 -4.07
C GLY A 35 2.17 -1.65 -3.64
N TYR A 36 2.21 -1.34 -2.34
CA TYR A 36 1.83 -0.02 -1.82
C TYR A 36 2.67 1.13 -2.42
N ALA A 37 3.99 0.95 -2.53
CA ALA A 37 4.90 1.96 -3.05
C ALA A 37 4.63 2.28 -4.54
N VAL A 38 4.27 1.28 -5.35
CA VAL A 38 3.86 1.50 -6.76
C VAL A 38 2.73 2.53 -6.83
N PHE A 39 1.68 2.36 -6.04
CA PHE A 39 0.53 3.27 -6.02
C PHE A 39 0.86 4.61 -5.34
N SER A 40 1.54 4.56 -4.19
CA SER A 40 1.89 5.76 -3.41
C SER A 40 2.81 6.71 -4.19
N LEU A 41 3.71 6.17 -5.00
CA LEU A 41 4.66 6.95 -5.80
C LEU A 41 4.20 7.14 -7.26
N LYS A 42 2.99 6.64 -7.59
CA LYS A 42 2.37 6.75 -8.91
C LYS A 42 3.22 6.20 -10.05
N TYR A 43 3.86 5.05 -9.82
CA TYR A 43 4.53 4.35 -10.91
C TYR A 43 3.50 3.92 -11.97
N PRO A 44 3.82 4.07 -13.27
CA PRO A 44 2.88 3.77 -14.34
C PRO A 44 2.60 2.26 -14.50
N SER A 45 3.44 1.40 -13.92
CA SER A 45 3.25 -0.05 -13.89
C SER A 45 4.16 -0.73 -12.86
N LEU A 46 3.87 -1.99 -12.52
CA LEU A 46 4.75 -2.84 -11.70
C LEU A 46 6.15 -3.01 -12.33
N LEU A 47 6.20 -3.18 -13.66
CA LEU A 47 7.47 -3.29 -14.39
C LEU A 47 8.29 -2.00 -14.34
N ALA A 48 7.64 -0.83 -14.39
CA ALA A 48 8.33 0.45 -14.23
C ALA A 48 8.95 0.59 -12.83
N PHE A 49 8.25 0.12 -11.79
CA PHE A 49 8.78 0.09 -10.42
C PHE A 49 9.98 -0.85 -10.28
N GLU A 50 9.91 -2.07 -10.82
CA GLU A 50 11.04 -3.01 -10.83
C GLU A 50 12.27 -2.40 -11.55
N LYS A 51 12.07 -1.84 -12.75
CA LYS A 51 13.14 -1.21 -13.52
C LYS A 51 13.77 -0.05 -12.76
N ALA A 52 12.94 0.81 -12.16
CA ALA A 52 13.42 1.90 -11.34
C ALA A 52 14.27 1.37 -10.17
N GLY A 53 13.82 0.32 -9.47
CA GLY A 53 14.61 -0.31 -8.39
C GLY A 53 16.02 -0.74 -8.80
N LYS A 54 16.23 -1.14 -10.07
CA LYS A 54 17.55 -1.52 -10.60
C LYS A 54 18.43 -0.34 -10.99
N THR A 55 17.83 0.80 -11.33
CA THR A 55 18.54 1.99 -11.83
C THR A 55 18.48 3.19 -10.89
N MET A 56 17.87 3.03 -9.71
CA MET A 56 17.69 4.08 -8.71
C MET A 56 19.04 4.60 -8.21
N GLU A 57 19.18 5.92 -8.21
CA GLU A 57 20.26 6.60 -7.51
C GLU A 57 20.17 6.39 -5.99
N GLU A 58 21.29 6.58 -5.28
CA GLU A 58 21.40 6.38 -3.83
C GLU A 58 20.26 7.02 -3.01
N PRO A 59 19.84 8.27 -3.26
CA PRO A 59 18.79 8.90 -2.45
C PRO A 59 17.43 8.20 -2.60
N ALA A 60 17.08 7.80 -3.83
CA ALA A 60 15.82 7.11 -4.11
C ALA A 60 15.81 5.71 -3.48
N ARG A 61 16.94 4.99 -3.56
CA ARG A 61 17.09 3.69 -2.91
C ARG A 61 17.06 3.80 -1.38
N HIS A 62 17.68 4.85 -0.83
CA HIS A 62 17.61 5.15 0.58
C HIS A 62 16.17 5.39 1.03
N ASN A 63 15.39 6.20 0.30
CA ASN A 63 13.99 6.44 0.61
C ASN A 63 13.14 5.18 0.58
N MET A 64 13.40 4.26 -0.36
CA MET A 64 12.69 2.98 -0.43
C MET A 64 12.91 2.13 0.83
N LYS A 65 14.12 2.18 1.38
CA LYS A 65 14.47 1.50 2.63
C LYS A 65 14.05 2.29 3.88
N ALA A 66 14.12 3.61 3.88
CA ALA A 66 13.88 4.44 5.06
C ALA A 66 12.38 4.67 5.30
N LEU A 67 11.64 5.01 4.25
CA LEU A 67 10.20 5.32 4.35
C LEU A 67 9.35 4.06 4.27
N PHE A 68 9.56 3.25 3.22
CA PHE A 68 8.74 2.05 2.99
C PHE A 68 9.32 0.80 3.65
N GLY A 69 10.59 0.85 4.07
CA GLY A 69 11.29 -0.29 4.66
C GLY A 69 11.55 -1.44 3.68
N ILE A 70 11.42 -1.20 2.37
CA ILE A 70 11.62 -2.23 1.35
C ILE A 70 13.12 -2.47 1.22
N LYS A 71 13.57 -3.68 1.55
CA LYS A 71 14.96 -4.12 1.40
C LYS A 71 15.17 -4.88 0.10
N HIS A 72 14.14 -5.60 -0.33
CA HIS A 72 14.16 -6.42 -1.53
C HIS A 72 12.97 -6.08 -2.42
N ILE A 73 13.24 -5.47 -3.58
CA ILE A 73 12.22 -5.20 -4.59
C ILE A 73 11.96 -6.49 -5.39
N PRO A 74 10.72 -7.03 -5.40
CA PRO A 74 10.37 -8.19 -6.22
C PRO A 74 10.33 -7.84 -7.71
N SER A 75 10.38 -8.85 -8.58
CA SER A 75 10.02 -8.64 -9.98
C SER A 75 8.54 -8.34 -10.13
N ASP A 76 8.16 -7.69 -11.22
CA ASP A 76 6.76 -7.34 -11.51
C ASP A 76 5.85 -8.59 -11.49
N THR A 77 6.36 -9.69 -12.04
CA THR A 77 5.66 -10.96 -12.16
C THR A 77 5.48 -11.62 -10.79
N TYR A 78 6.55 -11.68 -10.00
CA TYR A 78 6.49 -12.26 -8.67
C TYR A 78 5.63 -11.44 -7.71
N LEU A 79 5.67 -10.11 -7.84
CA LEU A 79 4.81 -9.21 -7.08
C LEU A 79 3.33 -9.48 -7.34
N ARG A 80 2.95 -9.62 -8.61
CA ARG A 80 1.58 -9.91 -9.04
C ARG A 80 1.10 -11.27 -8.57
N GLU A 81 1.88 -12.32 -8.84
CA GLU A 81 1.55 -13.70 -8.45
C GLU A 81 1.31 -13.83 -6.94
N VAL A 82 2.08 -13.12 -6.11
CA VAL A 82 1.91 -13.19 -4.66
C VAL A 82 0.70 -12.36 -4.20
N ILE A 83 0.51 -11.15 -4.74
CA ILE A 83 -0.59 -10.27 -4.32
C ILE A 83 -1.95 -10.82 -4.75
N ASP A 84 -2.05 -11.42 -5.94
CA ASP A 84 -3.31 -11.97 -6.47
C ASP A 84 -3.86 -13.11 -5.59
N GLU A 85 -3.00 -13.78 -4.80
CA GLU A 85 -3.35 -14.84 -3.85
C GLU A 85 -3.66 -14.31 -2.43
N VAL A 86 -3.44 -13.02 -2.16
CA VAL A 86 -3.79 -12.41 -0.86
C VAL A 86 -5.29 -12.19 -0.79
N ASP A 87 -5.94 -12.72 0.25
CA ASP A 87 -7.34 -12.44 0.53
C ASP A 87 -7.58 -10.92 0.67
N PRO A 88 -8.43 -10.31 -0.19
CA PRO A 88 -8.72 -8.88 -0.16
C PRO A 88 -9.27 -8.38 1.19
N ASP A 89 -9.94 -9.23 1.97
CA ASP A 89 -10.48 -8.85 3.28
C ASP A 89 -9.38 -8.47 4.29
N LEU A 90 -8.15 -8.96 4.08
CA LEU A 90 -7.00 -8.58 4.90
C LEU A 90 -6.62 -7.10 4.75
N PHE A 91 -6.94 -6.44 3.63
CA PHE A 91 -6.67 -5.00 3.48
C PHE A 91 -7.68 -4.13 4.24
N ARG A 92 -8.86 -4.67 4.57
CA ARG A 92 -9.93 -3.92 5.26
C ARG A 92 -9.49 -3.43 6.63
N CYS A 93 -8.71 -4.21 7.37
CA CYS A 93 -8.20 -3.79 8.68
C CYS A 93 -7.24 -2.60 8.56
N ILE A 94 -6.36 -2.63 7.55
CA ILE A 94 -5.38 -1.57 7.27
C ILE A 94 -6.10 -0.27 6.93
N PHE A 95 -7.10 -0.33 6.06
CA PHE A 95 -7.90 0.84 5.72
C PHE A 95 -8.60 1.43 6.94
N LYS A 96 -9.24 0.59 7.77
CA LYS A 96 -9.92 1.03 8.99
C LYS A 96 -8.96 1.68 9.98
N ASP A 97 -7.73 1.18 10.10
CA ASP A 97 -6.72 1.76 10.95
C ASP A 97 -6.31 3.16 10.47
N LEU A 98 -6.03 3.31 9.18
CA LEU A 98 -5.73 4.61 8.58
C LEU A 98 -6.91 5.59 8.74
N PHE A 99 -8.13 5.13 8.47
CA PHE A 99 -9.34 5.93 8.62
C PHE A 99 -9.53 6.41 10.07
N ARG A 100 -9.32 5.53 11.06
CA ARG A 100 -9.38 5.88 12.49
C ARG A 100 -8.33 6.92 12.86
N VAL A 101 -7.12 6.84 12.31
CA VAL A 101 -6.08 7.85 12.54
C VAL A 101 -6.49 9.20 11.95
N ALA A 102 -7.07 9.21 10.74
CA ALA A 102 -7.61 10.43 10.13
C ALA A 102 -8.77 11.04 10.94
N GLN A 103 -9.69 10.20 11.44
CA GLN A 103 -10.82 10.61 12.28
C GLN A 103 -10.35 11.24 13.59
N ARG A 104 -9.42 10.58 14.31
CA ARG A 104 -8.84 11.12 15.56
C ARG A 104 -8.05 12.40 15.32
N GLY A 105 -7.38 12.50 14.17
CA GLY A 105 -6.70 13.71 13.73
C GLY A 105 -7.62 14.86 13.33
N LYS A 106 -8.95 14.67 13.39
CA LYS A 106 -10.00 15.60 12.95
C LYS A 106 -9.93 16.00 11.48
N VAL A 107 -9.09 15.35 10.67
CA VAL A 107 -8.97 15.67 9.23
C VAL A 107 -10.25 15.37 8.48
N LEU A 108 -11.00 14.34 8.89
CA LEU A 108 -12.28 14.04 8.25
C LEU A 108 -13.32 15.15 8.44
N LYS A 109 -13.19 16.03 9.46
CA LYS A 109 -14.12 17.14 9.66
C LYS A 109 -14.10 18.13 8.50
N ASP A 110 -12.93 18.32 7.89
CA ASP A 110 -12.76 19.24 6.76
C ASP A 110 -13.45 18.71 5.48
N TYR A 111 -13.79 17.42 5.47
CA TYR A 111 -14.51 16.75 4.38
C TYR A 111 -15.99 16.49 4.69
N ALA A 112 -16.47 16.90 5.87
CA ALA A 112 -17.87 16.77 6.24
C ALA A 112 -18.74 17.69 5.37
N TYR A 113 -19.84 17.15 4.87
CA TYR A 113 -20.84 17.80 4.04
C TYR A 113 -22.22 17.31 4.46
N LEU A 114 -23.28 18.08 4.18
CA LEU A 114 -24.70 17.77 4.45
C LEU A 114 -24.94 16.81 5.65
N ASP A 115 -25.21 17.39 6.82
CA ASP A 115 -25.52 16.64 8.05
C ASP A 115 -24.40 15.66 8.49
N ASP A 116 -23.14 16.13 8.50
CA ASP A 116 -21.96 15.36 8.93
C ASP A 116 -21.67 14.08 8.10
N HIS A 117 -22.14 14.02 6.85
CA HIS A 117 -21.81 12.95 5.91
C HIS A 117 -20.55 13.27 5.09
N TYR A 118 -19.92 12.26 4.50
CA TYR A 118 -18.77 12.45 3.62
C TYR A 118 -19.19 12.25 2.16
N LEU A 119 -18.79 13.16 1.29
CA LEU A 119 -18.93 12.98 -0.15
C LEU A 119 -17.88 11.99 -0.64
N ILE A 120 -18.32 10.86 -1.18
CA ILE A 120 -17.46 9.88 -1.84
C ILE A 120 -17.70 10.01 -3.33
N SER A 121 -16.67 10.46 -4.06
CA SER A 121 -16.70 10.43 -5.52
C SER A 121 -16.45 8.98 -5.96
N ILE A 122 -17.50 8.32 -6.41
CA ILE A 122 -17.42 7.01 -7.05
C ILE A 122 -17.43 7.27 -8.56
N ASP A 123 -16.29 7.02 -9.22
CA ASP A 123 -16.26 7.05 -10.69
C ASP A 123 -17.12 5.88 -11.20
N GLY A 124 -18.18 6.21 -11.94
CA GLY A 124 -19.26 5.30 -12.35
C GLY A 124 -18.89 4.34 -13.49
N THR A 125 -17.61 4.09 -13.72
CA THR A 125 -17.13 3.21 -14.80
C THR A 125 -17.10 1.75 -14.33
N GLY A 126 -18.26 1.20 -13.93
CA GLY A 126 -18.36 -0.23 -13.60
C GLY A 126 -19.48 -0.66 -12.67
N LEU A 127 -20.69 -0.09 -12.77
CA LEU A 127 -21.89 -0.68 -12.18
C LEU A 127 -22.51 -1.67 -13.18
N PHE A 128 -21.81 -2.76 -13.46
CA PHE A 128 -22.45 -3.96 -14.00
C PHE A 128 -22.68 -4.90 -12.83
N SER A 129 -23.89 -4.87 -12.27
CA SER A 129 -24.37 -6.01 -11.49
C SER A 129 -24.62 -7.15 -12.46
N SER A 130 -23.99 -8.31 -12.25
CA SER A 130 -24.46 -9.60 -12.76
C SER A 130 -25.12 -10.36 -11.62
#